data_AF-A0A964YKE3-F1
#
_entry.id   AF-A0A964YKE3-F1
#
_cell.length_a   1.000
_cell.length_b   1.000
_cell.length_c   1.000
_cell.angle_alpha   90.00
_cell.angle_beta   90.00
_cell.angle_gamma   90.00
#
_symmetry.space_group_name_H-M   'P 1'
#
loop_
_entity.id
_entity.type
_entity.pdbx_description
1 polymer ?
#
loop_
_entity_poly.entity_id
_entity_poly.type
_entity_poly.pdbx_seq_one_letter_code
_entity_poly.pdbx_strand_id
1 'polypeptide(L)' 'FQLILCRRPSSKEMEMLKNYFNQEKNKFNQNKINASKYINAGEYKQIKTRDLGETAALMQVNQLLFNLDETTVK' A
#
# COMPACT_ATOMS: atom_id res chain seq x y z
N PHE A 1 -3.13 -3.00 9.02
CA PHE A 1 -4.12 -2.23 9.80
C PHE A 1 -3.91 -2.42 11.30
N GLN A 2 -4.28 -3.58 11.90
CA GLN A 2 -4.18 -3.78 13.36
C GLN A 2 -2.75 -3.60 13.90
N LEU A 3 -1.73 -4.05 13.16
CA LEU A 3 -0.33 -3.88 13.55
C LEU A 3 0.17 -2.43 13.52
N ILE A 4 -0.49 -1.55 12.76
CA ILE A 4 -0.09 -0.15 12.61
C ILE A 4 -0.93 0.71 13.56
N LEU A 5 -2.26 0.59 13.50
CA LEU A 5 -3.21 1.46 14.20
C LEU A 5 -3.73 0.88 15.52
N CYS A 6 -3.25 -0.31 15.94
CA CYS A 6 -3.63 -1.00 17.18
C CYS A 6 -5.14 -1.20 17.40
N ARG A 7 -5.95 -1.15 16.34
CA ARG A 7 -7.41 -1.32 16.38
C ARG A 7 -7.94 -2.07 15.15
N ARG A 8 -9.20 -2.51 15.22
CA ARG A 8 -9.90 -3.08 14.06
C ARG A 8 -10.43 -1.96 13.15
N PRO A 9 -10.34 -2.11 11.82
CA PRO A 9 -10.99 -1.19 10.90
C PRO A 9 -12.50 -1.34 10.99
N SER A 10 -13.21 -0.22 10.87
CA SER A 10 -14.65 -0.23 10.58
C SER A 10 -14.91 -0.73 9.16
N SER A 11 -16.16 -1.12 8.87
CA SER A 11 -16.56 -1.54 7.53
C SER A 11 -16.28 -0.49 6.46
N LYS A 12 -16.51 0.80 6.79
CA LYS A 12 -16.26 1.93 5.89
C LYS A 12 -14.77 2.13 5.61
N GLU A 13 -13.92 2.02 6.62
CA GLU A 13 -12.45 2.11 6.43
C GLU A 13 -11.94 0.94 5.60
N MET A 14 -12.43 -0.26 5.85
CA MET A 14 -12.06 -1.44 5.05
C MET A 14 -12.46 -1.28 3.59
N GLU A 15 -13.66 -0.78 3.31
CA GLU A 15 -14.11 -0.49 1.96
C GLU A 15 -13.24 0.56 1.28
N MET A 16 -12.92 1.66 1.98
CA MET A 16 -12.04 2.70 1.47
C MET A 16 -10.64 2.16 1.12
N LEU A 17 -10.06 1.32 1.98
CA LEU A 17 -8.75 0.71 1.74
C LEU A 17 -8.77 -0.24 0.53
N LYS A 18 -9.84 -1.04 0.36
CA LYS A 18 -10.00 -1.91 -0.81
C LYS A 18 -10.14 -1.11 -2.10
N ASN A 19 -10.93 -0.03 -2.07
CA ASN A 19 -11.11 0.84 -3.23
C ASN A 19 -9.80 1.53 -3.60
N TYR A 20 -9.08 2.06 -2.62
CA TYR A 20 -7.77 2.67 -2.81
C TYR A 20 -6.76 1.66 -3.37
N PHE A 21 -6.68 0.46 -2.80
CA PHE A 21 -5.83 -0.61 -3.32
C PHE A 21 -6.11 -0.93 -4.79
N ASN A 22 -7.38 -1.09 -5.16
CA ASN A 22 -7.76 -1.41 -6.54
C ASN A 22 -7.39 -0.26 -7.51
N GLN A 23 -7.56 0.99 -7.09
CA GLN A 23 -7.16 2.16 -7.88
C GLN A 23 -5.64 2.17 -8.10
N GLU A 24 -4.85 1.99 -7.04
CA GLU A 24 -3.39 1.97 -7.15
C GLU A 24 -2.89 0.76 -7.97
N LYS A 25 -3.48 -0.43 -7.77
CA LYS A 25 -3.16 -1.62 -8.58
C LYS A 25 -3.40 -1.36 -10.06
N ASN A 26 -4.51 -0.72 -10.43
CA ASN A 26 -4.79 -0.35 -11.82
C ASN A 26 -3.79 0.65 -12.38
N LYS A 27 -3.40 1.68 -11.61
CA LYS A 27 -2.37 2.66 -12.02
C LYS A 27 -1.02 1.98 -12.26
N PHE A 28 -0.59 1.09 -11.36
CA PHE A 28 0.67 0.37 -11.51
C PHE A 28 0.65 -0.68 -12.62
N ASN A 29 -0.50 -1.30 -12.88
CA ASN A 29 -0.67 -2.21 -14.01
C ASN A 29 -0.58 -1.50 -15.36
N GLN A 30 -1.08 -0.26 -15.44
CA GLN A 30 -0.93 0.60 -16.62
C GLN A 30 0.50 1.11 -16.79
N ASN A 31 1.26 1.28 -15.70
CA ASN A 31 2.66 1.72 -15.74
C ASN A 31 3.58 0.83 -14.89
N LYS A 32 3.95 -0.32 -15.45
CA LYS A 32 4.80 -1.33 -14.78
C LYS A 32 6.20 -0.82 -14.45
N ILE A 33 6.72 0.16 -15.21
CA ILE A 33 8.04 0.77 -14.96
C ILE A 33 8.00 1.58 -13.66
N ASN A 34 6.90 2.28 -13.39
CA ASN A 34 6.73 2.97 -12.12
C ASN A 34 6.56 1.99 -10.95
N ALA A 35 5.87 0.87 -11.15
CA ALA A 35 5.71 -0.16 -10.13
C ALA A 35 7.06 -0.77 -9.71
N SER A 36 7.93 -1.09 -10.69
CA SER A 36 9.25 -1.64 -10.40
C SER A 36 10.17 -0.63 -9.72
N LYS A 37 10.15 0.64 -10.13
CA LYS A 37 10.90 1.70 -9.43
C LYS A 37 10.43 1.88 -7.99
N TYR A 38 9.12 1.84 -7.76
CA TYR A 38 8.53 2.02 -6.45
C TYR A 38 8.86 0.87 -5.50
N ILE A 39 8.81 -0.37 -5.97
CA ILE A 39 9.19 -1.56 -5.18
C ILE A 39 10.69 -1.58 -4.88
N ASN A 40 11.53 -1.17 -5.83
CA ASN A 40 12.97 -1.10 -5.64
C ASN A 40 13.42 0.18 -4.91
N ALA A 41 12.51 0.95 -4.33
CA ALA A 41 12.88 2.06 -3.48
C ALA A 41 13.49 1.52 -2.17
N GLY A 42 14.72 1.94 -1.87
CA GLY A 42 15.49 1.50 -0.69
C GLY A 42 16.61 0.53 -1.04
N GLU A 43 17.46 0.23 -0.05
CA GLU A 43 18.69 -0.55 -0.25
C GLU A 43 18.52 -2.05 0.06
N TYR A 44 17.34 -2.44 0.57
CA TYR A 44 17.09 -3.82 0.95
C TYR A 44 16.77 -4.70 -0.26
N LYS A 45 17.32 -5.92 -0.29
CA LYS A 45 17.08 -6.87 -1.38
C LYS A 45 15.61 -7.23 -1.46
N GLN A 46 14.99 -6.90 -2.58
CA GLN A 46 13.59 -7.24 -2.85
C GLN A 46 13.46 -8.73 -3.16
N ILE A 47 12.48 -9.38 -2.52
CA ILE A 47 12.10 -10.75 -2.84
C ILE A 47 11.37 -10.72 -4.19
N LYS A 48 11.65 -11.68 -5.09
CA LYS A 48 10.94 -11.77 -6.37
C LYS A 48 9.45 -11.91 -6.13
N THR A 49 8.69 -10.86 -6.45
CA THR A 49 7.23 -10.89 -6.40
C THR A 49 6.65 -11.37 -7.73
N ARG A 50 5.51 -12.06 -7.66
CA ARG A 50 4.78 -12.57 -8.83
C ARG A 50 4.01 -11.45 -9.55
N ASP A 51 3.53 -10.44 -8.83
CA ASP A 51 2.76 -9.32 -9.36
C ASP A 51 3.31 -7.99 -8.79
N LEU A 52 4.01 -7.25 -9.66
CA LEU A 52 4.59 -5.94 -9.33
C LEU A 52 3.51 -4.88 -9.08
N GLY A 53 2.37 -4.93 -9.78
CA GLY A 53 1.30 -3.95 -9.60
C GLY A 53 0.61 -4.12 -8.26
N GLU A 54 0.34 -5.36 -7.88
CA GLU A 54 -0.23 -5.69 -6.58
C GLU A 54 0.71 -5.36 -5.41
N THR A 55 1.99 -5.69 -5.55
CA THR A 55 2.99 -5.40 -4.50
C THR A 55 3.14 -3.90 -4.28
N ALA A 56 3.24 -3.11 -5.36
CA ALA A 56 3.34 -1.66 -5.27
C ALA A 56 2.07 -1.03 -4.67
N ALA A 57 0.88 -1.55 -5.03
CA ALA A 57 -0.38 -1.09 -4.45
C ALA A 57 -0.50 -1.40 -2.96
N LEU A 58 -0.06 -2.57 -2.50
CA LEU A 58 -0.02 -2.90 -1.07
C LEU A 58 0.96 -1.99 -0.31
N MET A 59 2.10 -1.65 -0.90
CA MET A 59 3.03 -0.70 -0.31
C MET A 59 2.39 0.69 -0.13
N GLN A 60 1.62 1.17 -1.11
CA GLN A 60 0.86 2.43 -0.98
C GLN A 60 -0.18 2.37 0.14
N VAL A 61 -0.90 1.25 0.27
CA VAL A 61 -1.85 1.05 1.38
C VAL A 61 -1.12 1.10 2.73
N ASN A 62 0.08 0.51 2.84
CA ASN A 62 0.87 0.58 4.06
C ASN A 62 1.30 2.03 4.36
N GLN A 63 1.78 2.78 3.37
CA GLN A 63 2.14 4.19 3.54
C GLN A 63 0.94 5.02 4.04
N LEU A 64 -0.24 4.82 3.44
CA LEU A 64 -1.47 5.47 3.87
C LEU A 64 -1.79 5.18 5.34
N LEU A 65 -1.62 3.93 5.78
CA LEU A 65 -1.87 3.54 7.17
C LEU A 65 -0.87 4.18 8.14
N PHE A 66 0.41 4.26 7.79
CA PHE A 66 1.41 4.95 8.62
C PHE A 66 1.13 6.45 8.71
N ASN A 67 0.74 7.10 7.62
CA ASN A 67 0.35 8.52 7.62
C ASN A 67 -0.89 8.76 8.50
N LEU A 68 -1.87 7.84 8.46
CA LEU A 68 -3.06 7.91 9.29
C LEU A 68 -2.72 7.75 10.78
N ASP A 69 -1.79 6.87 11.12
CA ASP A 69 -1.28 6.70 12.49
C ASP A 69 -0.66 8.01 12.98
N GLU A 70 0.27 8.58 12.21
CA GLU A 70 0.94 9.84 12.56
C GLU A 70 -0.04 11.01 12.75
N THR A 71 -1.10 11.06 11.94
CA THR A 71 -2.13 12.10 12.02
C THR A 71 -3.05 11.92 13.24
N THR A 72 -3.24 10.69 13.72
CA THR A 72 -4.09 10.39 14.89
C THR A 72 -3.33 10.52 16.21
N VAL A 73 -2.01 10.37 16.18
CA VAL A 73 -1.12 10.43 17.36
C VAL A 73 -0.75 11.88 17.75
N LYS A 74 -0.96 12.87 16.87
CA LYS A 74 -0.73 14.31 17.16
C LYS A 74 -1.96 15.00 17.74
#